data_AF-A0A849QQ43-F1
#
_entry.id   AF-A0A849QQ43-F1
#
_cell.length_a   1.000
_cell.length_b   1.000
_cell.length_c   1.000
_cell.angle_alpha   90.00
_cell.angle_beta   90.00
_cell.angle_gamma   90.00
#
_symmetry.space_group_name_H-M   'P 1'
#
loop_
_entity.id
_entity.type
_entity.pdbx_description
1 polymer ?
#
loop_
_entity_poly.entity_id
_entity_poly.type
_entity_poly.pdbx_seq_one_letter_code
_entity_poly.pdbx_strand_id
1 'polypeptide(L)' 'VQERHDPRGRPYYWIHGDLVREDEEGTDVHAIMQKGHISITPISLDATSPIDFSDIEHLV' A
#
# COMPACT_ATOMS: atom_id res chain seq x y z
N VAL A 1 -3.37 -8.26 13.74
CA VAL A 1 -2.28 -9.27 13.90
C VAL A 1 -2.79 -10.38 14.80
N GLN A 2 -2.65 -11.63 14.38
CA GLN A 2 -3.09 -12.81 15.13
C GLN A 2 -1.89 -13.70 15.46
N GLU A 3 -1.70 -14.03 16.73
CA GLU A 3 -0.71 -15.02 17.16
C GLU A 3 -1.25 -16.45 17.02
N ARG A 4 -0.40 -17.36 16.56
CA ARG A 4 -0.68 -18.79 16.38
C ARG A 4 0.57 -19.58 16.78
N HIS A 5 0.44 -20.89 16.95
CA HIS A 5 1.55 -21.74 17.36
C HIS A 5 1.81 -22.85 16.32
N ASP A 6 3.07 -23.07 15.99
CA ASP A 6 3.48 -24.19 15.13
C ASP A 6 3.33 -25.55 15.86
N PRO A 7 3.42 -26.70 15.17
CA PRO A 7 3.32 -28.01 15.83
C PRO A 7 4.39 -28.30 16.89
N ARG A 8 5.46 -27.49 16.98
CA ARG A 8 6.51 -27.57 18.00
C ARG A 8 6.29 -26.56 19.13
N GLY A 9 5.16 -25.86 19.15
CA GLY A 9 4.78 -24.88 20.16
C GLY A 9 5.47 -23.52 20.02
N ARG A 10 6.09 -23.21 18.86
CA ARG A 10 6.71 -21.89 18.66
C ARG A 10 5.68 -20.90 18.10
N PRO A 11 5.63 -19.66 18.63
CA PRO A 11 4.68 -18.67 18.15
C PRO A 11 5.04 -18.18 16.74
N TYR A 12 4.02 -17.95 15.92
CA TYR A 12 4.10 -17.23 14.64
C TYR A 12 2.90 -16.29 14.51
N TYR A 13 3.07 -15.24 13.71
CA TYR A 13 2.08 -14.17 13.62
C TYR A 13 1.53 -14.06 12.21
N TRP A 14 0.20 -14.01 12.11
CA TRP A 14 -0.50 -13.71 10.87
C TRP A 14 -0.86 -12.23 10.84
N ILE A 15 -0.32 -11.52 9.86
CA ILE A 15 -0.75 -10.15 9.59
C ILE A 15 -2.02 -10.23 8.74
N HIS A 16 -3.09 -9.63 9.26
CA HIS A 16 -4.35 -9.45 8.54
C HIS A 16 -4.90 -8.06 8.87
N GLY A 17 -5.83 -7.61 8.04
CA GLY A 17 -6.61 -6.41 8.24
C GLY A 17 -7.85 -6.47 7.36
N ASP A 18 -8.75 -5.53 7.56
CA ASP A 18 -9.90 -5.37 6.68
C ASP A 18 -9.49 -4.61 5.41
N LEU A 19 -10.17 -4.92 4.30
CA LEU A 19 -10.02 -4.17 3.06
C LEU A 19 -10.62 -2.77 3.25
N VAL A 20 -9.79 -1.74 3.15
CA VAL A 20 -10.26 -0.36 3.01
C VAL A 20 -10.70 -0.18 1.56
N ARG A 21 -11.97 0.20 1.37
CA ARG A 21 -12.59 0.40 0.03
C ARG A 21 -12.81 1.87 -0.31
N GLU A 22 -12.24 2.77 0.49
CA GLU A 22 -12.20 4.19 0.17
C GLU A 22 -11.05 4.43 -0.81
N ASP A 23 -11.31 4.17 -2.09
CA ASP A 23 -10.38 4.49 -3.18
C ASP A 23 -10.71 5.86 -3.78
N GLU A 24 -9.66 6.65 -4.04
CA GLU A 24 -9.79 7.96 -4.66
C GLU A 24 -9.97 7.83 -6.18
N GLU A 25 -10.69 8.78 -6.79
CA GLU A 25 -10.85 8.83 -8.23
C GLU A 25 -9.48 8.98 -8.92
N GLY A 26 -9.24 8.16 -9.95
CA GLY A 26 -7.98 8.13 -10.69
C GLY A 26 -7.01 7.03 -10.25
N THR A 27 -7.30 6.34 -9.13
CA THR A 27 -6.56 5.13 -8.73
C THR A 27 -6.90 3.93 -9.61
N ASP A 28 -6.02 2.94 -9.63
CA ASP A 28 -6.23 1.66 -10.32
C ASP A 28 -7.36 0.84 -9.67
N VAL A 29 -7.45 0.86 -8.33
CA VAL A 29 -8.56 0.26 -7.57
C VAL A 29 -9.89 0.85 -8.00
N HIS A 30 -9.98 2.18 -8.14
CA HIS A 30 -11.18 2.86 -8.60
C HIS A 30 -11.63 2.43 -9.99
N ALA A 31 -10.68 2.39 -10.93
CA ALA A 31 -10.93 1.97 -12.30
C ALA A 31 -11.55 0.57 -12.36
N ILE A 32 -11.04 -0.36 -11.54
CA ILE A 32 -11.50 -1.76 -11.54
C ILE A 32 -12.79 -1.93 -10.72
N MET A 33 -12.78 -1.52 -9.45
CA MET A 33 -13.82 -1.88 -8.49
C MET A 33 -15.08 -1.00 -8.60
N GLN A 34 -14.92 0.27 -8.97
CA GLN A 34 -16.05 1.19 -9.09
C GLN A 34 -16.52 1.34 -10.54
N LYS A 35 -15.61 1.36 -11.52
CA LYS A 35 -15.93 1.61 -12.93
C LYS A 35 -15.98 0.35 -13.80
N GLY A 36 -15.44 -0.79 -13.36
CA GLY A 36 -15.40 -2.02 -14.15
C GLY A 36 -14.52 -1.94 -15.40
N HIS A 37 -13.56 -1.02 -15.42
CA HIS A 37 -12.66 -0.78 -16.54
C HIS A 37 -11.33 -1.52 -16.38
N ILE A 38 -10.58 -1.62 -17.48
CA ILE A 38 -9.16 -2.02 -17.45
C ILE A 38 -8.34 -0.84 -16.92
N SER A 39 -7.45 -1.09 -15.96
CA SER A 39 -6.46 -0.14 -15.48
C SER A 39 -5.09 -0.37 -16.14
N ILE A 40 -4.42 0.70 -16.56
CA ILE A 40 -3.04 0.68 -17.04
C ILE A 40 -2.28 1.76 -16.26
N THR A 41 -1.46 1.35 -15.29
CA THR A 41 -0.67 2.25 -14.45
C THR A 41 0.79 2.24 -14.91
N PRO A 42 1.31 3.34 -15.50
CA PRO A 42 2.73 3.43 -15.80
C PRO A 42 3.53 3.55 -14.49
N ILE A 43 4.35 2.54 -14.20
CA ILE A 43 5.21 2.50 -13.01
C ILE A 43 6.67 2.77 -13.39
N SER A 44 7.41 3.46 -12.51
CA SER A 44 8.84 3.72 -12.65
C SER A 44 9.64 2.87 -11.65
N LEU A 45 10.90 2.58 -11.98
CA LEU A 45 11.87 2.01 -11.03
C LEU A 45 12.59 3.09 -10.21
N ASP A 46 12.54 4.35 -10.65
CA ASP A 46 13.01 5.47 -9.85
C ASP A 46 12.05 5.70 -8.68
N ALA A 47 12.49 5.37 -7.48
CA ALA A 47 11.75 5.54 -6.23
C ALA A 47 12.06 6.87 -5.53
N THR A 48 12.82 7.76 -6.18
CA THR A 48 13.11 9.09 -5.65
C THR A 48 11.84 9.92 -5.62
N SER A 49 11.52 10.50 -4.46
CA SER A 49 10.39 11.42 -4.36
C SER A 49 10.76 12.76 -4.99
N PRO A 50 9.94 13.32 -5.90
CA PRO A 50 10.21 14.60 -6.55
C PRO A 50 9.78 15.77 -5.63
N ILE A 51 10.37 15.84 -4.45
CA ILE A 51 10.12 16.93 -3.50
C ILE A 51 11.07 18.11 -3.75
N ASP A 52 10.63 19.31 -3.36
CA ASP A 52 11.53 20.43 -3.19
C ASP A 52 12.32 20.23 -1.90
N PHE A 53 13.65 20.22 -1.98
CA PHE A 53 14.49 20.03 -0.79
C PHE A 53 14.34 21.15 0.23
N SER A 54 13.91 22.35 -0.20
CA SER A 54 13.63 23.45 0.72
C SER A 54 12.51 23.12 1.71
N ASP A 55 11.55 22.27 1.35
CA ASP A 55 10.45 21.84 2.23
C ASP A 55 10.95 21.02 3.43
N ILE A 56 12.14 20.42 3.32
CA ILE A 56 12.70 19.51 4.34
C ILE A 56 14.00 20.01 4.96
N GLU A 57 14.45 21.23 4.65
CA GLU A 57 15.67 21.81 5.22
C GLU A 57 15.68 21.82 6.75
N HIS A 58 14.52 21.98 7.38
CA HIS A 58 14.35 22.02 8.83
C HIS A 58 14.59 20.67 9.53
N LEU A 59 14.71 19.56 8.78
CA LEU A 59 14.99 18.23 9.32
C LEU A 59 16.50 17.96 9.51
N VAL A 60 17.35 18.87 9.02
CA VAL A 60 18.83 18.80 9.09
C VAL A 60 19.35 19.80 10.11
#